data_AF-A0A1M3PB06-F1
#
_entry.id   AF-A0A1M3PB06-F1
#
_cell.length_a   1.000
_cell.length_b   1.000
_cell.length_c   1.000
_cell.angle_alpha   90.00
_cell.angle_beta   90.00
_cell.angle_gamma   90.00
#
_symmetry.space_group_name_H-M   'P 1'
#
loop_
_entity.id
_entity.type
_entity.pdbx_description
1 polymer ?
#
loop_
_entity_poly.entity_id
_entity_poly.type
_entity_poly.pdbx_seq_one_letter_code
_entity_poly.pdbx_strand_id
1 'polypeptide(L)'
;MIFAAIAAPMALAACGSQEAQNVENAYDNQADIIDNQAANLEAAGENAADAVQANTANAADRLSNAADAVRAEGEAKADAIDASK
;
A
#
# COMPACT_ATOMS: atom_id res chain seq x y z
N MET A 1 -1.27 -19.98 -2.78
CA MET A 1 -2.42 -19.17 -2.35
C MET A 1 -3.07 -18.62 -3.60
N ILE A 2 -4.40 -18.68 -3.66
CA ILE A 2 -5.20 -18.47 -4.87
C ILE A 2 -5.06 -17.00 -5.30
N PHE A 3 -4.53 -16.79 -6.51
CA PHE A 3 -4.57 -15.51 -7.22
C PHE A 3 -6.04 -15.15 -7.45
N ALA A 4 -6.57 -14.24 -6.65
CA ALA A 4 -7.88 -13.64 -6.90
C ALA A 4 -7.71 -12.64 -8.05
N ALA A 5 -7.68 -13.17 -9.28
CA ALA A 5 -7.86 -12.40 -10.49
C ALA A 5 -9.27 -11.79 -10.45
N ILE A 6 -9.34 -10.48 -10.16
CA ILE A 6 -10.56 -9.72 -10.35
C ILE A 6 -10.74 -9.57 -11.87
N ALA A 7 -11.60 -10.41 -12.42
CA ALA A 7 -12.04 -10.31 -13.81
C ALA A 7 -13.06 -9.18 -13.93
N ALA A 8 -12.66 -8.04 -14.51
CA ALA A 8 -13.58 -7.00 -14.96
C ALA A 8 -13.75 -7.15 -16.49
N PRO A 9 -14.95 -7.48 -17.00
CA PRO A 9 -15.18 -7.65 -18.43
C PRO A 9 -15.24 -6.29 -19.14
N MET A 10 -14.29 -6.07 -20.04
CA MET A 10 -14.39 -5.41 -21.36
C MET A 10 -15.69 -4.62 -21.63
N ALA A 11 -15.78 -3.36 -21.18
CA ALA A 11 -16.75 -2.37 -21.71
C ALA A 11 -16.54 -0.89 -21.29
N LEU A 12 -15.46 -0.52 -20.59
CA LEU A 12 -15.31 0.85 -20.05
C LEU A 12 -14.21 1.66 -20.76
N ALA A 13 -14.33 1.86 -22.07
CA ALA A 13 -13.47 2.79 -22.82
C ALA A 13 -13.65 4.29 -22.43
N ALA A 14 -14.50 4.61 -21.46
CA ALA A 14 -14.75 5.99 -21.01
C ALA A 14 -14.67 6.20 -19.48
N CYS A 15 -14.39 5.16 -18.68
CA CYS A 15 -14.33 5.27 -17.21
C CYS A 15 -13.00 4.86 -16.59
N GLY A 16 -12.02 4.38 -17.35
CA GLY A 16 -10.80 3.83 -16.75
C GLY A 16 -9.99 4.85 -15.92
N SER A 17 -10.28 6.17 -15.98
CA SER A 17 -9.56 7.18 -15.17
C SER A 17 -10.10 7.21 -13.77
N GLN A 18 -11.42 7.04 -13.63
CA GLN A 18 -12.07 6.90 -12.34
C GLN A 18 -11.70 5.55 -11.70
N GLU A 19 -11.60 4.50 -12.51
CA GLU A 19 -11.28 3.15 -12.03
C GLU A 19 -9.81 3.02 -11.63
N ALA A 20 -8.87 3.58 -12.41
CA ALA A 20 -7.46 3.69 -12.04
C ALA A 20 -7.27 4.50 -10.75
N GLN A 21 -7.89 5.69 -10.65
CA GLN A 21 -7.85 6.50 -9.43
C GLN A 21 -8.47 5.77 -8.22
N ASN A 22 -9.55 5.02 -8.41
CA ASN A 22 -10.17 4.28 -7.30
C ASN A 22 -9.25 3.14 -6.82
N VAL A 23 -8.53 2.48 -7.74
CA VAL A 23 -7.54 1.45 -7.39
C VAL A 23 -6.36 2.10 -6.68
N GLU A 24 -5.74 3.13 -7.24
CA GLU A 24 -4.64 3.87 -6.63
C GLU A 24 -5.01 4.33 -5.21
N ASN A 25 -6.14 5.03 -5.05
CA ASN A 25 -6.62 5.49 -3.73
C ASN A 25 -6.87 4.34 -2.74
N ALA A 26 -7.30 3.15 -3.20
CA ALA A 26 -7.53 2.02 -2.32
C ALA A 26 -6.22 1.44 -1.79
N TYR A 27 -5.18 1.38 -2.63
CA TYR A 27 -3.85 0.93 -2.24
C TYR A 27 -3.12 1.99 -1.40
N ASP A 28 -3.27 3.28 -1.72
CA ASP A 28 -2.75 4.38 -0.90
C ASP A 28 -3.37 4.38 0.50
N ASN A 29 -4.70 4.24 0.61
CA ASN A 29 -5.34 4.11 1.93
C ASN A 29 -4.83 2.90 2.70
N GLN A 30 -4.53 1.79 2.02
CA GLN A 30 -3.98 0.60 2.66
C GLN A 30 -2.54 0.83 3.12
N ALA A 31 -1.71 1.48 2.30
CA ALA A 31 -0.35 1.86 2.64
C ALA A 31 -0.32 2.84 3.82
N ASP A 32 -1.22 3.82 3.85
CA ASP A 32 -1.34 4.79 4.94
C ASP A 32 -1.73 4.12 6.26
N ILE A 33 -2.56 3.07 6.24
CA ILE A 33 -2.86 2.27 7.44
C ILE A 33 -1.61 1.53 7.93
N ILE A 34 -0.75 1.08 7.03
CA ILE A 34 0.51 0.40 7.37
C ILE A 34 1.52 1.41 7.92
N ASP A 35 1.66 2.58 7.31
CA ASP A 35 2.53 3.67 7.80
C ASP A 35 2.05 4.20 9.16
N ASN A 36 0.74 4.32 9.37
CA ASN A 36 0.20 4.66 10.69
C ASN A 36 0.54 3.60 11.75
N GLN A 37 0.57 2.32 11.39
CA GLN A 37 1.02 1.27 12.30
C GLN A 37 2.52 1.36 12.56
N ALA A 38 3.34 1.65 11.54
CA ALA A 38 4.78 1.87 11.68
C ALA A 38 5.06 3.04 12.64
N ALA A 39 4.40 4.18 12.43
CA ALA A 39 4.53 5.37 13.28
C ALA A 39 4.09 5.11 14.73
N ASN A 40 2.98 4.39 14.94
CA ASN A 40 2.57 3.98 16.30
C ASN A 40 3.58 3.05 16.95
N LEU A 41 4.21 2.16 16.18
CA LEU A 41 5.25 1.27 16.67
C LEU A 41 6.49 2.07 17.08
N GLU A 42 6.96 2.99 16.24
CA GLU A 42 8.09 3.88 16.57
C GLU A 42 7.83 4.69 17.84
N ALA A 43 6.65 5.31 17.94
CA ALA A 43 6.26 6.08 19.13
C ALA A 43 6.20 5.21 20.40
N ALA A 44 5.77 3.95 20.28
CA ALA A 44 5.82 3.01 21.39
C ALA A 44 7.26 2.59 21.75
N GLY A 45 8.16 2.55 20.76
CA GLY A 45 9.57 2.23 20.93
C GLY A 45 10.41 3.34 21.57
N GLU A 46 10.06 4.61 21.37
CA GLU A 46 10.79 5.77 21.94
C GLU A 46 10.84 5.78 23.48
N ASN A 47 9.90 5.11 24.16
CA ASN A 47 9.88 4.98 25.62
C ASN A 47 10.57 3.69 26.14
N ALA A 48 11.10 2.87 25.24
CA ALA A 48 11.70 1.58 25.59
C ALA A 48 13.23 1.66 25.62
N ALA A 49 13.88 0.70 26.30
CA ALA A 49 15.34 0.60 26.35
C ALA A 49 15.94 0.42 24.94
N ASP A 50 17.18 0.89 24.72
CA ASP A 50 17.86 0.95 23.41
C ASP A 50 17.75 -0.33 22.56
N ALA A 51 17.83 -1.52 23.17
CA ALA A 51 17.70 -2.80 22.47
C ALA A 51 16.28 -3.06 21.92
N VAL A 52 15.26 -2.58 22.64
CA VAL A 52 13.86 -2.63 22.21
C VAL A 52 13.63 -1.56 21.15
N GLN A 53 14.18 -0.36 21.33
CA GLN A 53 14.10 0.72 20.34
C GLN A 53 14.67 0.26 18.97
N ALA A 54 15.83 -0.41 18.95
CA ALA A 54 16.41 -0.93 17.71
C ALA A 54 15.53 -2.00 17.03
N ASN A 55 14.89 -2.88 17.80
CA ASN A 55 14.00 -3.90 17.24
C ASN A 55 12.70 -3.27 16.70
N THR A 56 12.16 -2.30 17.43
CA THR A 56 10.99 -1.52 17.04
C THR A 56 11.25 -0.71 15.78
N ALA A 57 12.39 -0.02 15.67
CA ALA A 57 12.79 0.70 14.46
C ALA A 57 12.89 -0.26 13.25
N ASN A 58 13.52 -1.42 13.40
CA ASN A 58 13.58 -2.43 12.33
C ASN A 58 12.19 -2.95 11.93
N ALA A 59 11.25 -3.06 12.86
CA ALA A 59 9.89 -3.48 12.58
C ALA A 59 9.07 -2.36 11.89
N ALA A 60 9.27 -1.10 12.28
CA ALA A 60 8.70 0.07 11.62
C ALA A 60 9.23 0.22 10.20
N ASP A 61 10.54 0.08 9.98
CA ASP A 61 11.16 0.06 8.66
C ASP A 61 10.55 -1.02 7.76
N ARG A 62 10.31 -2.22 8.31
CA ARG A 62 9.65 -3.31 7.56
C ARG A 62 8.21 -2.99 7.18
N LEU A 63 7.48 -2.31 8.05
CA LEU A 63 6.11 -1.86 7.79
C LEU A 63 6.12 -0.76 6.72
N SER A 64 7.00 0.24 6.83
CA SER A 64 7.12 1.29 5.83
C SER A 64 7.51 0.73 4.44
N ASN A 65 8.47 -0.20 4.38
CA ASN A 65 8.81 -0.90 3.14
C ASN A 65 7.61 -1.70 2.57
N ALA A 66 6.75 -2.26 3.42
CA ALA A 66 5.54 -2.94 2.98
C ALA A 66 4.49 -1.95 2.46
N ALA A 67 4.36 -0.78 3.09
CA ALA A 67 3.49 0.30 2.61
C ALA A 67 3.92 0.78 1.21
N ASP A 68 5.21 1.00 1.01
CA ASP A 68 5.76 1.40 -0.30
C ASP A 68 5.52 0.33 -1.38
N ALA A 69 5.67 -0.95 -1.04
CA ALA A 69 5.36 -2.04 -1.96
C ALA A 69 3.87 -2.08 -2.34
N VAL A 70 2.98 -1.77 -1.40
CA VAL A 70 1.54 -1.67 -1.64
C VAL A 70 1.21 -0.48 -2.54
N ARG A 71 1.79 0.70 -2.30
CA ARG A 71 1.62 1.86 -3.21
C ARG A 71 2.10 1.55 -4.62
N ALA A 72 3.30 0.98 -4.76
CA ALA A 72 3.85 0.61 -6.05
C ALA A 72 2.99 -0.43 -6.80
N GLU A 73 2.37 -1.38 -6.09
CA GLU A 73 1.41 -2.31 -6.69
C GLU A 73 0.12 -1.60 -7.14
N GLY A 74 -0.36 -0.63 -6.37
CA GLY A 74 -1.49 0.23 -6.70
C GLY A 74 -1.25 1.05 -7.95
N GLU A 75 -0.14 1.78 -7.99
CA GLU A 75 0.33 2.56 -9.14
C GLU A 75 0.46 1.69 -10.39
N ALA A 76 1.14 0.53 -10.31
CA ALA A 76 1.31 -0.35 -11.45
C ALA A 76 -0.02 -0.89 -12.02
N LYS A 77 -1.03 -1.12 -11.15
CA LYS A 77 -2.38 -1.51 -11.60
C LYS A 77 -3.15 -0.34 -12.19
N ALA A 78 -3.06 0.84 -11.58
CA ALA A 78 -3.66 2.05 -12.09
C ALA A 78 -3.11 2.39 -13.49
N ASP A 79 -1.78 2.32 -13.66
CA ASP A 79 -1.09 2.49 -14.93
C ASP A 79 -1.52 1.47 -15.97
N ALA A 80 -1.66 0.18 -15.59
CA ALA A 80 -2.13 -0.85 -16.50
C ALA A 80 -3.57 -0.61 -16.97
N ILE A 81 -4.44 -0.09 -16.08
CA ILE A 81 -5.81 0.31 -16.41
C ILE A 81 -5.80 1.53 -17.33
N ASP A 82 -4.98 2.53 -17.05
CA ASP A 82 -4.87 3.75 -17.86
C ASP A 82 -4.31 3.46 -19.26
N ALA A 83 -3.27 2.63 -19.35
CA ALA A 83 -2.67 2.18 -20.60
C ALA A 83 -3.57 1.26 -21.43
N SER A 84 -4.64 0.72 -20.84
CA SER A 84 -5.62 -0.13 -21.52
C SER A 84 -6.81 0.63 -22.14
N LYS A 85 -6.80 1.97 -22.05
CA LYS A 85 -7.78 2.87 -22.69
C LYS A 85 -7.39 3.26 -24.11
#